data_AF-A0A392UV76-F1
#
_entry.id   AF-A0A392UV76-F1
#
_cell.length_a   1.000
_cell.length_b   1.000
_cell.length_c   1.000
_cell.angle_alpha   90.00
_cell.angle_beta   90.00
_cell.angle_gamma   90.00
#
_symmetry.space_group_name_H-M   'P 1'
#
loop_
_entity.id
_entity.type
_entity.pdbx_description
1 polymer ?
#
loop_
_entity_poly.entity_id
_entity_poly.type
_entity_poly.pdbx_seq_one_letter_code
_entity_poly.pdbx_strand_id
1 'polypeptide(L)' 'MVQSNFFTGYSVGVVAPVVVSHLQFADDTLLVGVKSWANVRALRAVLMLFEAVSGLK' A
#
# COMPACT_ATOMS: atom_id res chain seq x y z
N MET A 1 -7.40 -2.52 -3.38
CA MET A 1 -6.06 -2.14 -3.85
C MET A 1 -5.21 -3.36 -4.20
N VAL A 2 -4.82 -4.19 -3.22
CA VAL A 2 -4.02 -5.41 -3.44
C VAL A 2 -4.84 -6.51 -4.14
N GLN A 3 -6.01 -6.86 -3.60
CA GLN A 3 -6.91 -7.87 -4.20
C GLN A 3 -7.42 -7.48 -5.60
N SER A 4 -7.43 -6.19 -5.90
CA SER A 4 -7.82 -5.62 -7.20
C SER A 4 -6.65 -5.52 -8.18
N ASN A 5 -5.46 -6.00 -7.81
CA ASN A 5 -4.21 -5.93 -8.59
C ASN A 5 -3.74 -4.51 -8.99
N PHE A 6 -4.24 -3.46 -8.31
CA PHE A 6 -3.78 -2.08 -8.55
C PHE A 6 -2.47 -1.75 -7.83
N PHE A 7 -2.12 -2.54 -6.80
CA PHE A 7 -0.88 -2.36 -6.05
C PHE A 7 -0.21 -3.71 -5.81
N THR A 8 1.08 -3.77 -6.12
CA THR A 8 1.93 -4.94 -5.88
C THR A 8 2.77 -4.71 -4.63
N GLY A 9 2.51 -5.51 -3.59
CA GLY A 9 3.25 -5.48 -2.32
C GLY A 9 4.70 -5.94 -2.45
N TYR A 10 5.46 -5.80 -1.37
CA TYR A 10 6.86 -6.21 -1.30
C TYR A 10 6.99 -7.66 -0.81
N SER A 11 7.80 -8.46 -1.50
CA SER A 11 8.02 -9.86 -1.15
C SER A 11 9.20 -10.02 -0.20
N VAL A 12 8.98 -10.64 0.96
CA VAL A 12 10.00 -10.91 1.98
C VAL A 12 10.28 -12.41 2.06
N GLY A 13 11.54 -12.79 2.04
CA GLY A 13 11.98 -14.20 2.13
C GLY A 13 12.24 -14.83 0.76
N VAL A 14 13.07 -15.89 0.77
CA VAL A 14 13.56 -16.55 -0.46
C VAL A 14 12.87 -17.89 -0.73
N VAL A 15 12.66 -18.71 0.31
CA VAL A 15 12.13 -20.08 0.16
C VAL A 15 10.60 -20.13 0.21
N ALA A 16 9.98 -19.28 1.03
CA ALA A 16 8.53 -19.15 1.14
C ALA A 16 8.20 -17.64 1.22
N PRO A 17 8.21 -16.93 0.08
CA PRO A 17 8.05 -15.49 0.07
C PRO A 17 6.69 -15.07 0.63
N VAL A 18 6.70 -14.11 1.54
CA VAL A 18 5.49 -13.47 2.08
C VAL A 18 5.37 -12.09 1.46
N VAL A 19 4.21 -11.80 0.87
CA VAL A 19 3.93 -10.47 0.31
C VAL A 19 3.37 -9.57 1.41
N VAL A 20 4.09 -8.49 1.69
CA VAL A 20 3.72 -7.45 2.65
C VAL A 20 3.34 -6.18 1.87
N SER A 21 2.11 -5.70 2.07
CA SER A 21 1.63 -4.46 1.46
C SER A 21 1.56 -3.27 2.43
N HIS A 22 1.42 -3.55 3.72
CA HIS A 22 1.25 -2.53 4.74
C HIS A 22 1.77 -3.02 6.10
N LEU A 23 2.24 -2.08 6.92
CA LEU A 23 2.61 -2.29 8.31
C LEU A 23 1.96 -1.19 9.14
N GLN A 24 1.24 -1.55 10.19
CA GLN A 24 0.54 -0.62 11.06
C GLN A 24 1.10 -0.73 12.48
N PHE A 25 1.43 0.42 13.07
CA PHE A 25 1.86 0.51 14.47
C PHE A 25 1.35 1.81 15.07
N ALA A 26 0.53 1.71 16.13
CA ALA A 26 -0.19 2.86 16.69
C ALA A 26 -0.90 3.66 15.60
N ASP A 27 -0.57 4.94 15.44
CA ASP A 27 -1.14 5.84 14.44
C ASP A 27 -0.36 5.83 13.11
N ASP A 28 0.79 5.15 13.04
CA ASP A 28 1.63 5.09 11.85
C ASP A 28 1.23 3.92 10.94
N THR A 29 0.98 4.24 9.66
CA THR A 29 0.76 3.24 8.61
C THR A 29 1.84 3.36 7.54
N LEU A 30 2.73 2.37 7.45
CA LEU A 30 3.71 2.23 6.38
C LEU A 30 3.12 1.39 5.25
N LEU A 31 3.13 1.94 4.03
CA LEU A 31 2.70 1.23 2.83
C LEU A 31 3.93 0.82 2.02
N VAL A 32 4.07 -0.48 1.76
CA VAL A 32 5.29 -1.08 1.19
C VAL A 32 4.96 -1.82 -0.09
N GLY A 33 5.63 -1.48 -1.18
CA GLY A 33 5.41 -2.10 -2.48
C GLY A 33 6.63 -2.04 -3.36
N VAL A 34 6.60 -2.76 -4.49
CA VAL A 34 7.68 -2.72 -5.48
C VAL A 34 7.85 -1.32 -6.08
N LYS A 35 9.08 -0.99 -6.50
CA LYS A 35 9.40 0.28 -7.16
C LYS A 35 8.72 0.37 -8.53
N SER A 36 7.52 0.95 -8.55
CA SER A 36 6.70 1.10 -9.75
C SER A 36 5.87 2.38 -9.69
N TRP A 37 5.81 3.09 -10.82
CA TRP A 37 4.91 4.24 -10.98
C TRP A 37 3.43 3.87 -10.85
N ALA A 38 3.07 2.62 -11.17
CA ALA A 38 1.70 2.13 -10.98
C ALA A 38 1.34 2.10 -9.49
N ASN A 39 2.24 1.58 -8.64
CA ASN A 39 2.07 1.58 -7.19
C ASN A 39 1.96 2.99 -6.62
N VAL A 40 2.78 3.94 -7.09
CA VAL A 40 2.72 5.35 -6.66
C VAL A 40 1.37 5.97 -6.99
N ARG A 41 0.86 5.75 -8.22
CA ARG A 41 -0.45 6.26 -8.63
C ARG A 41 -1.59 5.63 -7.83
N ALA A 42 -1.54 4.32 -7.60
CA ALA A 42 -2.52 3.61 -6.79
C ALA A 42 -2.55 4.14 -5.35
N LEU A 43 -1.38 4.33 -4.74
CA LEU A 43 -1.22 4.88 -3.40
C LEU A 43 -1.84 6.28 -3.30
N ARG A 44 -1.49 7.16 -4.24
CA ARG A 44 -2.00 8.53 -4.28
C ARG A 44 -3.52 8.56 -4.42
N ALA A 45 -4.09 7.75 -5.31
CA ALA A 45 -5.54 7.69 -5.51
C ALA A 45 -6.27 7.22 -4.24
N VAL A 46 -5.72 6.22 -3.55
CA VAL A 46 -6.30 5.70 -2.30
C VAL A 46 -6.20 6.72 -1.17
N LEU A 47 -5.07 7.41 -1.02
CA LEU A 47 -4.90 8.44 0.01
C LEU A 47 -5.82 9.64 -0.24
N MET A 48 -5.96 10.09 -1.49
CA MET A 48 -6.91 11.15 -1.84
C MET A 48 -8.36 10.74 -1.57
N LEU A 49 -8.73 9.49 -1.86
CA LEU A 49 -10.07 8.97 -1.53
C LEU A 49 -10.27 8.90 -0.01
N PHE A 50 -9.25 8.46 0.73
CA PHE A 50 -9.28 8.40 2.18
C PHE A 50 -9.47 9.80 2.80
N GLU A 51 -8.70 10.80 2.34
CA GLU A 51 -8.85 12.20 2.74
C GLU A 51 -10.29 12.69 2.50
N ALA A 52 -10.81 12.47 1.29
CA ALA A 52 -12.16 12.90 0.89
C ALA A 52 -13.28 12.26 1.71
N VAL A 53 -13.13 10.98 2.11
CA VAL A 53 -14.15 10.24 2.87
C VAL A 53 -14.02 10.48 4.38
N SER A 54 -12.79 10.55 4.90
CA SER A 54 -12.54 10.71 6.33
C SER A 54 -12.70 12.16 6.81
N GLY A 55 -12.56 13.14 5.92
CA GLY A 55 -12.54 14.56 6.28
C GLY A 55 -11.27 14.97 7.04
N LEU A 56 -10.28 14.07 7.15
CA LEU A 56 -8.96 14.38 7.70
C LEU A 56 -8.20 15.26 6.69
N LYS A 57 -7.54 16.31 7.19
CA LYS A 57 -6.62 17.16 6.44
C LYS A 57 -5.18 16.81 6.79
#